data_AF-A0A200QCP2-F1
#
_entry.id   AF-A0A200QCP2-F1
#
_cell.length_a   1.000
_cell.length_b   1.000
_cell.length_c   1.000
_cell.angle_alpha   90.00
_cell.angle_beta   90.00
_cell.angle_gamma   90.00
#
_symmetry.space_group_name_H-M   'P 1'
#
loop_
_entity.id
_entity.type
_entity.pdbx_description
1 polymer ?
#
loop_
_entity_poly.entity_id
_entity_poly.type
_entity_poly.pdbx_seq_one_letter_code
_entity_poly.pdbx_strand_id
1 'polypeptide(L)'
;MECSFPPPGFRFHPTDKQLITHYLRRRVADQQLPCADVILHRDLYGPLAEISLIFEEESRNCRYYDEDEDVLYLFTKLNKKFESGSRICRTAGSGTWTGQDSVFFSKVLG
;
A
#
# COMPACT_ATOMS: atom_id res chain seq x y z
N MET A 1 -17.63 -11.11 6.36
CA MET A 1 -18.44 -9.95 5.94
C MET A 1 -17.82 -9.49 4.64
N GLU A 2 -18.47 -9.82 3.52
CA GLU A 2 -18.12 -9.25 2.22
C GLU A 2 -18.43 -7.75 2.28
N CYS A 3 -17.66 -6.91 1.59
CA CYS A 3 -17.94 -5.48 1.51
C CYS A 3 -19.12 -5.26 0.57
N SER A 4 -20.32 -5.52 1.11
CA SER A 4 -21.60 -5.23 0.51
C SER A 4 -21.66 -3.75 0.18
N PHE A 5 -21.87 -3.46 -1.11
CA PHE A 5 -22.08 -2.15 -1.74
C PHE A 5 -22.13 -0.98 -0.74
N PRO A 6 -21.01 -0.28 -0.51
CA PRO A 6 -21.02 0.85 0.39
C PRO A 6 -21.90 1.98 -0.19
N PRO A 7 -22.50 2.82 0.67
CA PRO A 7 -23.32 3.93 0.21
C PRO A 7 -22.49 4.90 -0.66
N PRO A 8 -23.14 5.61 -1.60
CA PRO A 8 -22.49 6.65 -2.38
C PRO A 8 -21.72 7.63 -1.48
N GLY A 9 -20.46 7.89 -1.81
CA GLY A 9 -19.57 8.78 -1.04
C GLY A 9 -18.77 8.09 0.08
N PHE A 10 -18.90 6.77 0.27
CA PHE A 10 -17.98 6.04 1.15
C PHE A 10 -16.54 6.10 0.62
N ARG A 11 -15.60 6.44 1.51
CA ARG A 11 -14.17 6.48 1.23
C ARG A 11 -13.43 5.52 2.14
N PHE A 12 -12.39 4.91 1.60
CA PHE A 12 -11.49 4.10 2.41
C PHE A 12 -10.48 5.02 3.10
N HIS A 13 -10.85 5.50 4.29
CA HIS A 13 -10.02 6.38 5.10
C HIS A 13 -9.72 5.75 6.48
N PRO A 14 -8.92 4.66 6.51
CA PRO A 14 -8.64 3.93 7.74
C PRO A 14 -7.65 4.67 8.64
N THR A 15 -7.83 4.53 9.95
CA THR A 15 -6.82 4.97 10.92
C THR A 15 -5.58 4.07 10.88
N ASP A 16 -4.47 4.56 11.43
CA ASP A 16 -3.23 3.79 11.55
C ASP A 16 -3.42 2.43 12.23
N LYS A 17 -4.19 2.45 13.32
CA LYS A 17 -4.51 1.25 14.09
C LYS A 17 -5.32 0.26 13.26
N GLN A 18 -6.26 0.73 12.43
CA GLN A 18 -7.07 -0.13 11.59
C GLN A 18 -6.23 -0.76 10.47
N LEU A 19 -5.38 0.01 9.81
CA LEU A 19 -4.45 -0.50 8.80
C LEU A 19 -3.55 -1.61 9.37
N ILE A 20 -2.98 -1.41 10.55
CA ILE A 20 -2.12 -2.42 11.18
C ILE A 20 -2.92 -3.64 11.63
N THR A 21 -4.00 -3.43 12.39
CA THR A 21 -4.69 -4.51 13.11
C THR A 21 -5.59 -5.34 12.21
N HIS A 22 -6.31 -4.70 11.31
CA HIS A 22 -7.33 -5.36 10.50
C HIS A 22 -6.86 -5.72 9.10
N TYR A 23 -5.85 -5.04 8.57
CA TYR A 23 -5.33 -5.30 7.23
C TYR A 23 -3.96 -5.98 7.27
N LEU A 24 -2.92 -5.31 7.74
CA LEU A 24 -1.55 -5.82 7.68
C LEU A 24 -1.35 -7.10 8.51
N ARG A 25 -1.77 -7.12 9.78
CA ARG A 25 -1.65 -8.33 10.63
C ARG A 25 -2.42 -9.51 10.05
N ARG A 26 -3.61 -9.27 9.49
CA ARG A 26 -4.42 -10.32 8.87
C ARG A 26 -3.77 -10.83 7.59
N ARG A 27 -3.24 -9.93 6.75
CA ARG A 27 -2.54 -10.27 5.51
C ARG A 27 -1.31 -11.14 5.74
N VAL A 28 -0.55 -10.87 6.81
CA VAL A 28 0.64 -11.65 7.20
C VAL A 28 0.25 -13.00 7.81
N ALA A 29 -0.89 -13.08 8.50
CA ALA A 29 -1.42 -14.31 9.06
C ALA A 29 -2.30 -15.11 8.08
N ASP A 30 -2.33 -14.73 6.79
CA ASP A 30 -3.19 -15.29 5.74
C ASP A 30 -4.67 -15.41 6.17
N GLN A 31 -5.14 -14.44 6.95
CA GLN A 31 -6.52 -14.35 7.41
C GLN A 31 -7.36 -13.51 6.44
N GLN A 32 -8.67 -13.78 6.43
CA GLN A 32 -9.62 -13.03 5.61
C GLN A 32 -9.61 -11.53 5.98
N LEU A 33 -9.35 -10.70 4.97
CA LEU A 33 -9.42 -9.25 5.08
C LEU A 33 -10.89 -8.77 5.20
N PRO A 34 -11.15 -7.67 5.91
CA PRO A 34 -12.49 -7.09 6.00
C PRO A 34 -13.05 -6.74 4.61
N CYS A 35 -12.24 -6.09 3.77
CA CYS A 35 -12.48 -5.90 2.33
C CYS A 35 -11.23 -6.36 1.58
N ALA A 36 -11.34 -7.41 0.77
CA ALA A 36 -10.20 -7.96 0.04
C ALA A 36 -9.67 -7.02 -1.05
N ASP A 37 -10.56 -6.27 -1.71
CA ASP A 37 -10.23 -5.48 -2.90
C ASP A 37 -9.89 -4.01 -2.59
N VAL A 38 -9.74 -3.65 -1.31
CA VAL A 38 -9.50 -2.25 -0.89
C VAL A 38 -8.02 -1.89 -0.84
N ILE A 39 -7.13 -2.88 -0.64
CA ILE A 39 -5.68 -2.71 -0.66
C ILE A 39 -5.12 -3.68 -1.69
N LEU A 40 -4.53 -3.15 -2.76
CA LEU A 40 -3.99 -3.95 -3.85
C LEU A 40 -2.59 -4.45 -3.52
N HIS A 41 -2.07 -5.40 -4.29
CA HIS A 41 -0.73 -5.95 -4.10
C HIS A 41 0.20 -5.61 -5.27
N ARG A 42 1.30 -4.89 -4.98
CA ARG A 42 2.32 -4.48 -5.96
C ARG A 42 3.71 -4.47 -5.33
N ASP A 43 4.73 -4.81 -6.12
CA ASP A 43 6.12 -4.64 -5.67
C ASP A 43 6.53 -3.18 -5.87
N LEU A 44 6.86 -2.51 -4.76
CA LEU A 44 7.24 -1.09 -4.74
C LEU A 44 8.76 -0.91 -4.63
N TYR A 45 9.52 -2.01 -4.66
CA TYR A 45 10.96 -2.00 -4.49
C TYR A 45 11.70 -2.68 -5.64
N GLY A 46 12.81 -2.09 -6.03
CA GLY A 46 13.70 -2.58 -7.07
C GLY A 46 13.68 -1.73 -8.33
N PRO A 47 14.54 -2.06 -9.31
CA PRO A 47 14.77 -1.24 -10.50
C PRO A 47 13.59 -1.23 -11.48
N LEU A 48 12.61 -2.12 -11.30
CA LEU A 48 11.40 -2.19 -12.15
C LEU A 48 10.18 -1.53 -11.50
N ALA A 49 10.30 -1.05 -10.25
CA ALA A 49 9.20 -0.45 -9.51
C ALA A 49 9.03 1.04 -9.85
N GLU A 50 8.63 1.33 -11.09
CA GLU A 50 8.35 2.71 -11.55
C GLU A 50 7.09 3.26 -10.87
N ILE A 51 7.29 3.97 -9.75
CA ILE A 51 6.21 4.38 -8.83
C ILE A 51 5.11 5.20 -9.51
N SER A 52 5.48 6.14 -10.39
CA SER A 52 4.50 6.95 -11.12
C SER A 52 3.61 6.10 -12.03
N LEU A 53 4.20 5.10 -12.71
CA LEU A 53 3.42 4.20 -13.57
C LEU A 53 2.51 3.29 -12.74
N ILE A 54 3.01 2.75 -11.63
CA ILE A 54 2.21 1.94 -10.71
C ILE A 54 1.02 2.77 -10.19
N PHE A 55 1.27 4.02 -9.79
CA PHE A 55 0.21 4.88 -9.28
C PHE A 55 -0.84 5.20 -10.36
N GLU A 56 -0.42 5.54 -11.58
CA GLU A 56 -1.33 5.78 -12.71
C GLU A 56 -2.13 4.54 -13.12
N GLU A 57 -1.54 3.35 -13.06
CA GLU A 57 -2.22 2.10 -13.39
C GLU A 57 -3.22 1.72 -12.30
N GLU A 58 -2.79 1.71 -11.04
CA GLU A 58 -3.62 1.25 -9.94
C GLU A 58 -4.70 2.26 -9.53
N SER A 59 -4.48 3.57 -9.68
CA SER A 59 -5.54 4.57 -9.44
C SER A 59 -6.76 4.35 -10.35
N ARG A 60 -6.55 3.89 -11.60
CA ARG A 60 -7.63 3.56 -12.55
C ARG A 60 -8.32 2.23 -12.24
N ASN A 61 -7.59 1.29 -11.64
CA ASN A 61 -8.07 -0.07 -11.39
C ASN A 61 -8.61 -0.25 -9.96
N CYS A 62 -8.21 0.60 -9.02
CA CYS A 62 -8.60 0.51 -7.62
C CYS A 62 -9.97 1.16 -7.41
N ARG A 63 -10.97 0.33 -7.13
CA ARG A 63 -12.33 0.80 -6.78
C ARG A 63 -12.37 1.77 -5.60
N TYR A 64 -11.36 1.73 -4.73
CA TYR A 64 -11.28 2.51 -3.51
C TYR A 64 -10.15 3.54 -3.52
N TYR A 65 -9.67 3.90 -4.71
CA TYR A 65 -8.81 5.06 -4.88
C TYR A 65 -9.55 6.33 -4.42
N ASP A 66 -8.89 7.15 -3.60
CA ASP A 66 -9.43 8.43 -3.16
C ASP A 66 -8.95 9.51 -4.13
N GLU A 67 -9.80 9.88 -5.09
CA GLU A 67 -9.51 10.88 -6.12
C GLU A 67 -9.31 12.29 -5.53
N ASP A 68 -9.92 12.59 -4.39
CA ASP A 68 -9.83 13.92 -3.78
C ASP A 68 -8.52 14.09 -3.00
N GLU A 69 -8.09 13.04 -2.29
CA GLU A 69 -6.85 13.05 -1.51
C GLU A 69 -5.62 12.58 -2.31
N ASP A 70 -5.81 12.04 -3.52
CA ASP A 70 -4.76 11.43 -4.36
C ASP A 70 -4.04 10.27 -3.62
N VAL A 71 -4.82 9.43 -2.93
CA VAL A 71 -4.31 8.37 -2.03
C VAL A 71 -4.65 6.97 -2.51
N LEU A 72 -3.62 6.11 -2.49
CA LEU A 72 -3.71 4.68 -2.79
C LEU A 72 -3.04 3.85 -1.69
N TYR A 73 -3.68 2.75 -1.29
CA TYR A 73 -3.12 1.79 -0.34
C TYR A 73 -2.67 0.51 -1.04
N LEU A 74 -1.42 0.13 -0.83
CA LEU A 74 -0.80 -1.05 -1.42
C LEU A 74 -0.15 -1.93 -0.36
N PHE A 75 -0.29 -3.24 -0.51
CA PHE A 75 0.61 -4.22 0.08
C PHE A 75 1.81 -4.40 -0.82
N THR A 76 2.99 -4.42 -0.22
CA THR A 76 4.22 -4.72 -0.91
C THR A 76 5.07 -5.69 -0.11
N LYS A 77 5.97 -6.40 -0.79
CA LYS A 77 6.94 -7.27 -0.12
C LYS A 77 8.17 -6.46 0.23
N LEU A 78 8.56 -6.48 1.51
CA LEU A 78 9.83 -5.90 1.92
C LEU A 78 10.99 -6.77 1.42
N ASN A 79 11.67 -6.27 0.40
CA ASN A 79 12.83 -6.93 -0.20
C ASN A 79 14.10 -6.56 0.57
N LYS A 80 14.92 -7.55 0.96
CA LYS A 80 16.25 -7.28 1.56
C LYS A 80 17.20 -6.77 0.49
N LYS A 81 18.04 -5.80 0.85
CA LYS A 81 19.11 -5.28 -0.04
C LYS A 81 20.19 -6.33 -0.31
N PHE A 82 20.44 -7.19 0.67
CA PHE A 82 21.44 -8.26 0.61
C PHE A 82 20.88 -9.52 1.26
N GLU A 83 21.24 -10.70 0.74
CA GLU A 83 20.70 -12.00 1.19
C GLU A 83 20.95 -12.26 2.69
N SER A 84 22.12 -11.88 3.20
CA SER A 84 22.52 -12.01 4.61
C SER A 84 22.19 -10.79 5.49
N GLY A 85 21.58 -9.74 4.94
CA GLY A 85 21.37 -8.46 5.63
C GLY A 85 19.95 -8.25 6.18
N SER A 86 19.83 -7.33 7.15
CA SER A 86 18.53 -6.83 7.64
C SER A 86 18.05 -5.56 6.92
N ARG A 87 18.94 -4.90 6.16
CA ARG A 87 18.60 -3.66 5.45
C ARG A 87 17.65 -3.95 4.31
N ILE A 88 16.52 -3.24 4.27
CA ILE A 88 15.52 -3.32 3.21
C ILE A 88 15.97 -2.48 2.00
N CYS A 89 15.64 -2.97 0.81
CA CYS A 89 15.80 -2.25 -0.45
C CYS A 89 14.98 -0.97 -0.39
N ARG A 90 15.54 0.12 -0.91
CA ARG A 90 14.84 1.41 -1.01
C ARG A 90 14.79 1.92 -2.45
N THR A 91 15.37 1.19 -3.40
CA THR A 91 15.29 1.50 -4.82
C THR A 91 13.84 1.39 -5.26
N ALA A 92 13.39 2.33 -6.08
CA ALA A 92 12.03 2.40 -6.59
C ALA A 92 12.08 2.91 -8.03
N GLY A 93 12.21 1.97 -8.97
CA GLY A 93 12.46 2.27 -10.38
C GLY A 93 13.80 2.99 -10.54
N SER A 94 13.76 4.11 -11.26
CA SER A 94 14.88 5.04 -11.38
C SER A 94 15.26 5.83 -10.11
N GLY A 95 14.44 5.76 -9.05
CA GLY A 95 14.60 6.54 -7.82
C GLY A 95 14.98 5.74 -6.57
N THR A 96 15.02 6.42 -5.42
CA THR A 96 15.21 5.80 -4.10
C THR A 96 14.31 6.46 -3.07
N TRP A 97 13.53 5.67 -2.35
CA TRP A 97 12.73 6.13 -1.21
C TRP A 97 13.63 6.73 -0.13
N THR A 98 13.40 7.98 0.24
CA THR A 98 14.02 8.63 1.41
C THR A 98 13.04 8.65 2.56
N GLY A 99 13.55 8.71 3.80
CA GLY A 99 12.70 8.79 4.99
C GLY A 99 12.47 10.25 5.25
N GLN A 100 11.21 10.66 5.42
CA GLN A 100 10.90 11.96 5.98
C GLN A 100 10.41 11.75 7.41
N ASP A 101 11.14 12.28 8.37
CA ASP A 101 10.76 12.26 9.80
C ASP A 101 9.69 13.33 10.13
N SER A 102 9.02 13.91 9.12
CA SER A 102 8.09 15.03 9.27
C SER A 102 6.77 14.85 8.49
N VAL A 103 5.70 14.49 9.22
CA VAL A 103 4.27 14.84 9.09
C VAL A 103 3.62 14.97 7.69
N PHE A 104 4.12 14.29 6.66
CA PHE A 104 3.36 14.08 5.43
C PHE A 104 3.26 12.57 5.17
N PHE A 105 2.07 12.01 5.43
CA PHE A 105 1.79 10.59 5.31
C PHE A 105 1.65 10.17 3.84
N SER A 106 2.76 9.85 3.17
CA SER A 106 2.71 8.83 2.12
C SER A 106 2.92 7.47 2.78
N LYS A 107 1.81 6.85 3.18
CA LYS A 107 1.86 5.66 4.02
C LYS A 107 2.10 4.40 3.18
N VAL A 108 3.37 4.05 3.02
CA VAL A 108 3.74 2.72 2.51
C VAL A 108 3.59 1.72 3.66
N LEU A 109 2.64 0.79 3.54
CA LEU A 109 2.52 -0.34 4.45
C LEU A 109 3.49 -1.44 4.01
N GLY A 110 4.59 -1.58 4.76
CA GLY A 110 5.56 -2.66 4.64
C GLY A 110 5.24 -3.87 5.52
#